data_AF-A0A7J5EN26-F1
#
_entry.id   AF-A0A7J5EN26-F1
#
_cell.length_a   1.000
_cell.length_b   1.000
_cell.length_c   1.000
_cell.angle_alpha   90.00
_cell.angle_beta   90.00
_cell.angle_gamma   90.00
#
_symmetry.space_group_name_H-M   'P 1'
#
loop_
_entity.id
_entity.type
_entity.pdbx_description
1 polymer ?
#
loop_
_entity_poly.entity_id
_entity_poly.type
_entity_poly.pdbx_seq_one_letter_code
_entity_poly.pdbx_strand_id
1 'polypeptide(L)'
;MSHTAKILVIEPCTHDVLRIVLEKPEGLTYKPGQAVDIAVNQEDWKDKLRTFTFTSLPTDPTLEFTIKTYPEHNGVTHHLRTLKAGDEILLHDVYGDIAYKGEGVFIAGGAGITPFIAIFKWLQQNNQVGGNKLIFANRTKADIIKERYFTDLLVGNFINVLSHEQHDGYLHGFVNADIIQEQMAGGLQYVYLCGPPPMMTAVEKILQELGISQDNIVKEGF
;
A
#
# COMPACT_ATOMS: atom_id res chain seq x y z
N MET A 1 -8.28 -8.19 -21.62
CA MET A 1 -9.48 -7.39 -21.99
C MET A 1 -9.58 -6.29 -20.96
N SER A 2 -9.80 -5.03 -21.35
CA SER A 2 -9.98 -3.96 -20.38
C SER A 2 -11.44 -3.87 -19.93
N HIS A 3 -11.65 -3.62 -18.64
CA HIS A 3 -12.94 -3.24 -18.09
C HIS A 3 -13.01 -1.72 -17.97
N THR A 4 -14.18 -1.13 -18.19
CA THR A 4 -14.42 0.29 -17.90
C THR A 4 -15.16 0.39 -16.56
N ALA A 5 -14.72 1.30 -15.70
CA ALA A 5 -15.34 1.56 -14.40
C ALA A 5 -15.49 3.06 -14.17
N LYS A 6 -16.66 3.49 -13.70
CA LYS A 6 -16.90 4.90 -13.36
C LYS A 6 -16.38 5.23 -11.97
N ILE A 7 -15.83 6.42 -11.83
CA ILE A 7 -15.50 7.01 -10.52
C ILE A 7 -16.80 7.32 -9.79
N LEU A 8 -16.96 6.72 -8.62
CA LEU A 8 -18.05 7.01 -7.69
C LEU A 8 -17.64 8.12 -6.72
N VAL A 9 -16.42 8.06 -6.20
CA VAL A 9 -15.86 9.04 -5.25
C VAL A 9 -14.39 9.28 -5.57
N ILE A 10 -13.96 10.53 -5.49
CA ILE A 10 -12.55 10.92 -5.52
C ILE A 10 -12.33 12.06 -4.51
N GLU A 11 -11.48 11.82 -3.52
CA GLU A 11 -11.26 12.75 -2.41
C GLU A 11 -9.83 12.66 -1.86
N PRO A 12 -9.30 13.74 -1.26
CA PRO A 12 -8.00 13.69 -0.61
C PRO A 12 -8.06 12.85 0.69
N CYS A 13 -7.11 11.92 0.85
CA CYS A 13 -6.86 11.18 2.08
C CYS A 13 -5.77 11.87 2.93
N THR A 14 -4.76 12.46 2.28
CA THR A 14 -3.74 13.32 2.88
C THR A 14 -3.53 14.53 1.94
N HIS A 15 -2.51 15.35 2.20
CA HIS A 15 -2.16 16.48 1.33
C HIS A 15 -1.78 16.07 -0.10
N ASP A 16 -1.27 14.84 -0.29
CA ASP A 16 -0.80 14.34 -1.57
C ASP A 16 -1.32 12.94 -1.94
N VAL A 17 -2.28 12.38 -1.19
CA VAL A 17 -2.87 11.06 -1.48
C VAL A 17 -4.36 11.20 -1.76
N LEU A 18 -4.82 10.54 -2.83
CA LEU A 18 -6.24 10.44 -3.20
C LEU A 18 -6.81 9.09 -2.77
N ARG A 19 -8.04 9.11 -2.26
CA ARG A 19 -8.92 7.95 -2.21
C ARG A 19 -9.80 8.00 -3.45
N ILE A 20 -9.77 6.94 -4.26
CA ILE A 20 -10.58 6.80 -5.46
C ILE A 20 -11.44 5.54 -5.33
N VAL A 21 -12.76 5.70 -5.40
CA VAL A 21 -13.73 4.61 -5.37
C VAL A 21 -14.35 4.47 -6.75
N LEU A 22 -14.32 3.27 -7.32
CA LEU A 22 -14.91 2.97 -8.62
C LEU A 22 -16.06 1.97 -8.50
N GLU A 23 -16.94 1.99 -9.49
CA GLU A 23 -17.81 0.84 -9.77
C GLU A 23 -16.95 -0.41 -9.96
N LYS A 24 -17.46 -1.56 -9.51
CA LYS A 24 -16.78 -2.83 -9.70
C LYS A 24 -17.32 -3.53 -10.95
N PRO A 25 -16.51 -3.75 -11.98
CA PRO A 25 -16.93 -4.50 -13.16
C PRO A 25 -17.36 -5.93 -12.80
N GLU A 26 -18.40 -6.42 -13.45
CA GLU A 26 -18.84 -7.80 -13.31
C GLU A 26 -17.72 -8.78 -13.74
N GLY A 27 -17.54 -9.85 -12.96
CA GLY A 27 -16.52 -10.87 -13.24
C GLY A 27 -15.08 -10.48 -12.87
N LEU A 28 -14.81 -9.25 -12.46
CA LEU A 28 -13.48 -8.87 -11.99
C LEU A 28 -13.18 -9.50 -10.63
N THR A 29 -12.15 -10.33 -10.58
CA THR A 29 -11.66 -11.00 -9.37
C THR A 29 -10.19 -10.69 -9.13
N TYR A 30 -9.82 -10.53 -7.87
CA TYR A 30 -8.44 -10.30 -7.41
C TYR A 30 -8.29 -10.85 -5.99
N LYS A 31 -7.07 -10.80 -5.45
CA LYS A 31 -6.76 -11.13 -4.05
C LYS A 31 -6.21 -9.90 -3.32
N PRO A 32 -6.40 -9.80 -1.99
CA PRO A 32 -5.76 -8.75 -1.20
C PRO A 32 -4.24 -8.72 -1.43
N GLY A 33 -3.71 -7.54 -1.73
CA GLY A 33 -2.30 -7.33 -2.09
C GLY A 33 -2.02 -7.26 -3.59
N GLN A 34 -2.95 -7.67 -4.46
CA GLN A 34 -2.80 -7.55 -5.91
C GLN A 34 -3.08 -6.12 -6.42
N ALA A 35 -2.52 -5.83 -7.58
CA ALA A 35 -2.64 -4.59 -8.31
C ALA A 35 -3.28 -4.80 -9.69
N VAL A 36 -3.63 -3.68 -10.31
CA VAL A 36 -4.18 -3.64 -11.67
C VAL A 36 -3.56 -2.47 -12.41
N ASP A 37 -3.32 -2.67 -13.70
CA ASP A 37 -2.99 -1.56 -14.59
C ASP A 37 -4.24 -0.72 -14.86
N ILE A 38 -4.14 0.58 -14.61
CA ILE A 38 -5.21 1.53 -14.92
C ILE A 38 -4.76 2.59 -15.93
N ALA A 39 -5.70 3.05 -16.74
CA ALA A 39 -5.59 4.26 -17.52
C ALA A 39 -6.85 5.12 -17.36
N VAL A 40 -6.73 6.42 -17.60
CA VAL A 40 -7.89 7.31 -17.59
C VAL A 40 -8.53 7.25 -18.99
N ASN A 41 -9.85 7.03 -19.07
CA ASN A 41 -10.56 6.91 -20.34
C ASN A 41 -10.78 8.29 -21.01
N GLN A 42 -9.69 8.93 -21.39
CA GLN A 42 -9.62 10.20 -22.10
C GLN A 42 -8.54 10.10 -23.18
N GLU A 43 -8.70 10.83 -24.30
CA GLU A 43 -7.89 10.65 -25.51
C GLU A 43 -6.37 10.70 -25.25
N ASP A 44 -5.91 11.67 -24.45
CA ASP A 44 -4.48 11.85 -24.12
C ASP A 44 -3.95 10.91 -23.02
N TRP A 45 -4.82 10.09 -22.41
CA TRP A 45 -4.51 9.34 -21.19
C TRP A 45 -4.81 7.83 -21.27
N LYS A 46 -5.63 7.39 -22.22
CA LYS A 46 -6.08 5.99 -22.36
C LYS A 46 -4.94 4.99 -22.58
N ASP A 47 -3.81 5.43 -23.13
CA ASP A 47 -2.63 4.59 -23.40
C ASP A 47 -1.54 4.73 -22.32
N LYS A 48 -1.76 5.56 -21.29
CA LYS A 48 -0.79 5.83 -20.22
C LYS A 48 -1.09 4.94 -18.99
N LEU A 49 -0.75 3.66 -19.10
CA LEU A 49 -0.97 2.69 -18.03
C LEU A 49 -0.12 2.99 -16.79
N ARG A 50 -0.73 2.85 -15.61
CA ARG A 50 -0.04 2.83 -14.32
C ARG A 50 -0.64 1.77 -13.41
N THR A 51 0.24 1.07 -12.73
CA THR A 51 -0.09 0.06 -11.73
C THR A 51 -0.58 0.68 -10.45
N PHE A 52 -1.73 0.24 -9.94
CA PHE A 52 -2.17 0.58 -8.59
C PHE A 52 -2.72 -0.64 -7.87
N THR A 53 -2.34 -0.77 -6.59
CA THR A 53 -2.82 -1.84 -5.73
C THR A 53 -4.26 -1.60 -5.30
N PHE A 54 -5.09 -2.63 -5.34
CA PHE A 54 -6.41 -2.57 -4.74
C PHE A 54 -6.28 -2.36 -3.22
N THR A 55 -7.08 -1.45 -2.68
CA THR A 55 -7.22 -1.23 -1.24
C THR A 55 -8.60 -1.64 -0.71
N SER A 56 -9.52 -2.02 -1.60
CA SER A 56 -10.77 -2.74 -1.32
C SER A 56 -10.53 -4.26 -1.25
N LEU A 57 -11.54 -4.99 -0.76
CA LEU A 57 -11.57 -6.44 -0.76
C LEU A 57 -12.29 -7.00 -1.99
N PRO A 58 -11.96 -8.23 -2.42
CA PRO A 58 -12.65 -8.89 -3.54
C PRO A 58 -14.14 -9.13 -3.30
N THR A 59 -14.60 -9.07 -2.05
CA THR A 59 -16.00 -9.18 -1.64
C THR A 59 -16.72 -7.84 -1.57
N ASP A 60 -15.99 -6.72 -1.61
CA ASP A 60 -16.59 -5.38 -1.58
C ASP A 60 -17.39 -5.11 -2.87
N PRO A 61 -18.48 -4.33 -2.79
CA PRO A 61 -19.30 -3.98 -3.95
C PRO A 61 -18.63 -2.96 -4.88
N THR A 62 -17.60 -2.28 -4.41
CA THR A 62 -16.86 -1.24 -5.14
C THR A 62 -15.36 -1.54 -5.12
N LEU A 63 -14.63 -0.98 -6.08
CA LEU A 63 -13.18 -0.96 -6.03
C LEU A 63 -12.70 0.30 -5.31
N GLU A 64 -11.64 0.19 -4.51
CA GLU A 64 -11.03 1.33 -3.82
C GLU A 64 -9.52 1.34 -4.06
N PHE A 65 -8.98 2.51 -4.39
CA PHE A 65 -7.56 2.79 -4.52
C PHE A 65 -7.15 3.92 -3.58
N THR A 66 -5.96 3.81 -3.02
CA THR A 66 -5.30 4.88 -2.27
C THR A 66 -4.03 5.27 -3.02
N ILE A 67 -4.05 6.39 -3.73
CA ILE A 67 -3.03 6.75 -4.73
C ILE A 67 -2.29 8.00 -4.29
N LYS A 68 -0.97 7.88 -4.05
CA LYS A 68 -0.10 9.04 -3.86
C LYS A 68 0.11 9.76 -5.20
N THR A 69 -0.06 11.06 -5.16
CA THR A 69 0.07 11.99 -6.28
C THR A 69 1.39 12.73 -6.19
N TYR A 70 1.94 13.08 -7.35
CA TYR A 70 3.17 13.86 -7.44
C TYR A 70 2.85 15.13 -8.24
N PRO A 71 2.40 16.21 -7.57
CA PRO A 71 1.93 17.41 -8.26
C PRO A 71 2.98 18.04 -9.18
N GLU A 72 4.26 17.89 -8.84
CA GLU A 72 5.43 18.39 -9.58
C GLU A 72 5.68 17.66 -10.90
N HIS A 73 4.92 16.61 -11.21
CA HIS A 73 5.07 15.82 -12.43
C HIS A 73 3.78 15.87 -13.25
N ASN A 74 3.87 16.28 -14.51
CA ASN A 74 2.75 16.24 -15.46
C ASN A 74 2.48 14.80 -15.94
N GLY A 75 2.11 13.92 -15.01
CA GLY A 75 1.87 12.49 -15.24
C GLY A 75 0.46 12.06 -14.84
N VAL A 76 0.19 10.76 -15.00
CA VAL A 76 -1.14 10.15 -14.73
C VAL A 76 -1.63 10.49 -13.33
N THR A 77 -0.76 10.41 -12.32
CA THR A 77 -1.14 10.68 -10.93
C THR A 77 -1.46 12.14 -10.64
N HIS A 78 -0.87 13.09 -11.37
CA HIS A 78 -1.30 14.50 -11.33
C HIS A 78 -2.67 14.65 -12.00
N HIS A 79 -2.85 14.03 -13.17
CA HIS A 79 -4.11 14.09 -13.91
C HIS A 79 -5.30 13.52 -13.13
N LEU A 80 -5.08 12.45 -12.34
CA LEU A 80 -6.10 11.89 -11.44
C LEU A 80 -6.72 12.96 -10.52
N ARG A 81 -5.97 14.01 -10.12
CA ARG A 81 -6.49 15.09 -9.27
C ARG A 81 -7.52 15.97 -9.96
N THR A 82 -7.60 15.92 -11.28
CA THR A 82 -8.56 16.70 -12.09
C THR A 82 -9.87 15.95 -12.34
N LEU A 83 -9.90 14.65 -12.04
CA LEU A 83 -11.05 13.80 -12.25
C LEU A 83 -12.12 14.04 -11.19
N LYS A 84 -13.35 13.68 -11.54
CA LYS A 84 -14.54 13.79 -10.69
C LYS A 84 -15.42 12.55 -10.83
N ALA A 85 -16.41 12.44 -9.96
CA ALA A 85 -17.43 11.41 -10.07
C ALA A 85 -18.08 11.41 -11.46
N GLY A 86 -18.26 10.23 -12.04
CA GLY A 86 -18.76 10.02 -13.40
C GLY A 86 -17.67 9.90 -14.48
N ASP A 87 -16.44 10.35 -14.22
CA ASP A 87 -15.32 10.08 -15.14
C ASP A 87 -14.97 8.58 -15.13
N GLU A 88 -14.33 8.11 -16.21
CA GLU A 88 -14.11 6.68 -16.45
C GLU A 88 -12.63 6.29 -16.34
N ILE A 89 -12.39 5.15 -15.71
CA ILE A 89 -11.10 4.48 -15.60
C ILE A 89 -11.16 3.16 -16.37
N LEU A 90 -10.14 2.91 -17.17
CA LEU A 90 -9.88 1.62 -17.82
C LEU A 90 -9.06 0.76 -16.86
N LEU A 91 -9.53 -0.45 -16.59
CA LEU A 91 -8.87 -1.47 -15.77
C LEU A 91 -8.39 -2.58 -16.70
N HIS A 92 -7.09 -2.86 -16.70
CA HIS A 92 -6.48 -3.87 -17.56
C HIS A 92 -6.23 -5.15 -16.77
N ASP A 93 -5.00 -5.66 -16.80
CA ASP A 93 -4.66 -6.95 -16.20
C ASP A 93 -4.41 -6.81 -14.70
N VAL A 94 -4.90 -7.78 -13.94
CA VAL A 94 -4.65 -7.91 -12.50
C VAL A 94 -3.41 -8.79 -12.30
N TYR A 95 -2.47 -8.31 -11.48
CA TYR A 95 -1.23 -9.01 -11.16
C TYR A 95 -0.73 -8.61 -9.77
N GLY A 96 0.43 -9.13 -9.35
CA GLY A 96 1.08 -8.75 -8.10
C GLY A 96 1.46 -9.96 -7.24
N ASP A 97 2.64 -9.85 -6.64
CA ASP A 97 3.30 -10.94 -5.92
C ASP A 97 3.07 -10.88 -4.40
N ILE A 98 2.51 -9.77 -3.91
CA ILE A 98 2.23 -9.61 -2.49
C ILE A 98 0.96 -10.38 -2.13
N ALA A 99 1.15 -11.51 -1.45
CA ALA A 99 0.09 -12.32 -0.86
C ALA A 99 0.45 -12.68 0.58
N TYR A 100 -0.54 -12.64 1.47
CA TYR A 100 -0.36 -13.05 2.86
C TYR A 100 -0.06 -14.55 2.96
N LYS A 101 1.05 -14.92 3.61
CA LYS A 101 1.51 -16.31 3.83
C LYS A 101 1.42 -16.76 5.29
N GLY A 102 1.20 -15.84 6.22
CA GLY A 102 1.19 -16.08 7.67
C GLY A 102 1.64 -14.86 8.45
N GLU A 103 1.60 -14.95 9.79
CA GLU A 103 1.94 -13.80 10.62
C GLU A 103 3.39 -13.32 10.40
N GLY A 104 3.57 -12.00 10.36
CA GLY A 104 4.86 -11.41 10.04
C GLY A 104 4.97 -9.93 10.34
N VAL A 105 6.13 -9.37 9.98
CA VAL A 105 6.41 -7.94 10.06
C VAL A 105 6.21 -7.31 8.68
N PHE A 106 5.28 -6.38 8.60
CA PHE A 106 5.03 -5.57 7.42
C PHE A 106 5.89 -4.30 7.49
N ILE A 107 6.62 -4.01 6.41
CA ILE A 107 7.49 -2.85 6.29
C ILE A 107 7.05 -2.06 5.07
N ALA A 108 6.42 -0.91 5.30
CA ALA A 108 5.87 -0.05 4.27
C ALA A 108 6.63 1.28 4.18
N GLY A 109 6.74 1.82 2.97
CA GLY A 109 7.22 3.19 2.74
C GLY A 109 6.22 4.01 1.94
N GLY A 110 5.70 5.10 2.51
CA GLY A 110 4.72 5.97 1.84
C GLY A 110 3.56 5.21 1.18
N ALA A 111 3.44 5.30 -0.15
CA ALA A 111 2.39 4.61 -0.91
C ALA A 111 2.49 3.08 -0.87
N GLY A 112 3.64 2.50 -0.50
CA GLY A 112 3.81 1.04 -0.38
C GLY A 112 2.95 0.38 0.70
N ILE A 113 2.21 1.16 1.49
CA ILE A 113 1.19 0.65 2.42
C ILE A 113 -0.05 0.08 1.71
N THR A 114 -0.29 0.41 0.44
CA THR A 114 -1.52 0.04 -0.29
C THR A 114 -1.83 -1.46 -0.32
N PRO A 115 -0.88 -2.38 -0.64
CA PRO A 115 -1.15 -3.82 -0.54
C PRO A 115 -1.54 -4.23 0.87
N PHE A 116 -0.92 -3.62 1.88
CA PHE A 116 -1.12 -3.98 3.28
C PHE A 116 -2.46 -3.47 3.80
N ILE A 117 -3.00 -2.37 3.27
CA ILE A 117 -4.37 -1.94 3.56
C ILE A 117 -5.36 -3.06 3.22
N ALA A 118 -5.28 -3.63 2.02
CA ALA A 118 -6.18 -4.72 1.62
C ALA A 118 -5.95 -5.99 2.46
N ILE A 119 -4.69 -6.37 2.70
CA ILE A 119 -4.37 -7.54 3.52
C ILE A 119 -4.89 -7.38 4.95
N PHE A 120 -4.63 -6.25 5.62
CA PHE A 120 -5.10 -6.03 6.98
C PHE A 120 -6.62 -5.89 7.07
N LYS A 121 -7.29 -5.27 6.08
CA LYS A 121 -8.76 -5.27 5.99
C LYS A 121 -9.30 -6.70 5.93
N TRP A 122 -8.67 -7.57 5.11
CA TRP A 122 -9.07 -8.96 4.99
C TRP A 122 -8.85 -9.73 6.30
N LEU A 123 -7.68 -9.57 6.93
CA LEU A 123 -7.37 -10.18 8.23
C LEU A 123 -8.35 -9.73 9.31
N GLN A 124 -8.71 -8.44 9.33
CA GLN A 124 -9.68 -7.89 10.27
C GLN A 124 -11.06 -8.54 10.10
N GLN A 125 -11.58 -8.63 8.87
CA GLN A 125 -12.88 -9.25 8.60
C GLN A 125 -12.95 -10.73 9.02
N ASN A 126 -11.81 -11.42 8.99
CA ASN A 126 -11.72 -12.83 9.36
C ASN A 126 -11.31 -13.06 10.82
N ASN A 127 -11.11 -11.99 11.63
CA ASN A 127 -10.56 -12.05 12.98
C ASN A 127 -9.19 -12.76 13.05
N GLN A 128 -8.33 -12.48 12.06
CA GLN A 128 -7.03 -13.12 11.84
C GLN A 128 -5.86 -12.13 11.87
N VAL A 129 -6.03 -10.94 12.45
CA VAL A 129 -4.96 -9.93 12.57
C VAL A 129 -3.76 -10.49 13.34
N GLY A 130 -4.01 -11.28 14.39
CA GLY A 130 -2.97 -12.03 15.08
C GLY A 130 -1.83 -11.16 15.64
N GLY A 131 -0.62 -11.72 15.67
CA GLY A 131 0.62 -11.03 16.08
C GLY A 131 1.30 -10.21 14.98
N ASN A 132 0.60 -9.90 13.88
CA ASN A 132 1.17 -9.11 12.79
C ASN A 132 1.60 -7.73 13.29
N LYS A 133 2.73 -7.24 12.77
CA LYS A 133 3.27 -5.93 13.10
C LYS A 133 3.47 -5.09 11.85
N LEU A 134 3.41 -3.77 11.98
CA LEU A 134 3.64 -2.83 10.89
C LEU A 134 4.68 -1.79 11.29
N ILE A 135 5.76 -1.73 10.52
CA ILE A 135 6.73 -0.64 10.50
C ILE A 135 6.39 0.23 9.28
N PHE A 136 6.03 1.49 9.50
CA PHE A 136 5.64 2.40 8.44
C PHE A 136 6.55 3.63 8.38
N ALA A 137 7.34 3.71 7.31
CA ALA A 137 8.30 4.76 7.08
C ALA A 137 7.72 5.89 6.22
N ASN A 138 7.81 7.12 6.72
CA ASN A 138 7.31 8.32 6.08
C ASN A 138 8.30 9.49 6.22
N ARG A 139 8.08 10.59 5.50
CA ARG A 139 8.91 11.80 5.66
C ARG A 139 8.49 12.56 6.91
N THR A 140 7.20 12.86 6.99
CA THR A 140 6.54 13.62 8.05
C THR A 140 5.31 12.88 8.52
N LYS A 141 4.76 13.26 9.67
CA LYS A 141 3.49 12.74 10.19
C LYS A 141 2.32 13.02 9.24
N ALA A 142 2.36 14.13 8.52
CA ALA A 142 1.32 14.51 7.54
C ALA A 142 1.28 13.57 6.31
N ASP A 143 2.29 12.72 6.11
CA ASP A 143 2.34 11.71 5.06
C ASP A 143 1.68 10.38 5.46
N ILE A 144 1.37 10.16 6.75
CA ILE A 144 0.94 8.84 7.24
C ILE A 144 -0.48 8.53 6.77
N ILE A 145 -0.57 7.62 5.82
CA ILE A 145 -1.84 7.12 5.28
C ILE A 145 -2.52 6.23 6.32
N LYS A 146 -3.78 6.53 6.65
CA LYS A 146 -4.64 5.71 7.54
C LYS A 146 -4.05 5.43 8.93
N GLU A 147 -3.33 6.39 9.50
CA GLU A 147 -2.70 6.28 10.82
C GLU A 147 -3.63 5.73 11.91
N ARG A 148 -4.82 6.35 12.06
CA ARG A 148 -5.79 5.95 13.08
C ARG A 148 -6.26 4.51 12.89
N TYR A 149 -6.52 4.09 11.66
CA TYR A 149 -6.97 2.74 11.35
C TYR A 149 -5.94 1.68 11.80
N PHE A 150 -4.66 1.88 11.49
CA PHE A 150 -3.61 0.94 11.90
C PHE A 150 -3.31 1.00 13.40
N THR A 151 -3.41 2.18 14.02
CA THR A 151 -3.27 2.33 15.47
C THR A 151 -4.33 1.53 16.21
N ASP A 152 -5.59 1.65 15.79
CA ASP A 152 -6.72 0.95 16.40
C ASP A 152 -6.67 -0.57 16.11
N LEU A 153 -6.19 -0.97 14.93
CA LEU A 153 -6.15 -2.37 14.51
C LEU A 153 -5.02 -3.18 15.15
N LEU A 154 -3.82 -2.60 15.26
CA LEU A 154 -2.60 -3.32 15.63
C LEU A 154 -2.18 -3.11 17.09
N VAL A 155 -2.81 -2.19 17.82
CA VAL A 155 -2.69 -1.96 19.27
C VAL A 155 -1.29 -2.24 19.83
N GLY A 156 -0.36 -1.30 19.60
CA GLY A 156 1.03 -1.42 20.05
C GLY A 156 1.98 -2.13 19.06
N ASN A 157 1.44 -2.81 18.04
CA ASN A 157 2.23 -3.41 16.96
C ASN A 157 2.32 -2.52 15.70
N PHE A 158 2.11 -1.21 15.85
CA PHE A 158 2.22 -0.23 14.77
C PHE A 158 3.29 0.81 15.11
N ILE A 159 4.40 0.79 14.36
CA ILE A 159 5.54 1.69 14.55
C ILE A 159 5.67 2.59 13.34
N ASN A 160 5.79 3.89 13.59
CA ASN A 160 6.03 4.89 12.56
C ASN A 160 7.46 5.42 12.65
N VAL A 161 8.13 5.53 11.51
CA VAL A 161 9.49 6.06 11.37
C VAL A 161 9.46 7.28 10.46
N LEU A 162 9.87 8.44 10.98
CA LEU A 162 9.84 9.72 10.29
C LEU A 162 11.25 10.20 9.95
N SER A 163 11.55 10.34 8.66
CA SER A 163 12.90 10.71 8.19
C SER A 163 13.20 12.20 8.21
N HIS A 164 12.18 13.06 8.21
CA HIS A 164 12.32 14.52 8.09
C HIS A 164 11.63 15.30 9.23
N GLU A 165 11.03 14.61 10.19
CA GLU A 165 10.32 15.21 11.32
C GLU A 165 10.66 14.44 12.61
N GLN A 166 10.84 15.17 13.70
CA GLN A 166 10.81 14.61 15.05
C GLN A 166 9.43 14.85 15.63
N HIS A 167 8.78 13.80 16.09
CA HIS A 167 7.44 13.87 16.68
C HIS A 167 7.33 12.89 17.85
N ASP A 168 6.73 13.31 18.95
CA ASP A 168 6.52 12.46 20.12
C ASP A 168 5.70 11.21 19.77
N GLY A 169 6.19 10.03 20.17
CA GLY A 169 5.59 8.74 19.85
C GLY A 169 6.02 8.13 18.51
N TYR A 170 6.94 8.76 17.79
CA TYR A 170 7.45 8.30 16.50
C TYR A 170 8.97 8.14 16.57
N LEU A 171 9.50 7.15 15.84
CA LEU A 171 10.93 7.02 15.67
C LEU A 171 11.43 8.03 14.63
N HIS A 172 12.61 8.58 14.82
CA HIS A 172 13.23 9.51 13.87
C HIS A 172 14.35 8.83 13.08
N GLY A 173 14.40 9.08 11.76
CA GLY A 173 15.41 8.56 10.86
C GLY A 173 14.84 7.57 9.83
N PHE A 174 15.54 6.46 9.61
CA PHE A 174 15.18 5.43 8.64
C PHE A 174 15.00 4.07 9.33
N VAL A 175 14.26 3.17 8.70
CA VAL A 175 14.17 1.76 9.14
C VAL A 175 15.58 1.17 9.17
N ASN A 176 15.96 0.56 10.29
CA ASN A 176 17.29 0.01 10.52
C ASN A 176 17.21 -1.41 11.12
N ALA A 177 18.37 -2.04 11.31
CA ALA A 177 18.47 -3.40 11.84
C ALA A 177 17.83 -3.55 13.22
N ASP A 178 18.09 -2.61 14.14
CA ASP A 178 17.58 -2.69 15.52
C ASP A 178 16.05 -2.71 15.55
N ILE A 179 15.41 -1.81 14.77
CA ILE A 179 13.94 -1.75 14.67
C ILE A 179 13.39 -3.07 14.12
N ILE A 180 13.98 -3.59 13.04
CA ILE A 180 13.51 -4.83 12.43
C ILE A 180 13.69 -6.01 13.39
N GLN A 181 14.86 -6.14 14.03
CA GLN A 181 15.14 -7.20 14.99
C GLN A 181 14.17 -7.19 16.17
N GLU A 182 13.90 -6.02 16.73
CA GLU A 182 12.93 -5.87 17.83
C GLU A 182 11.52 -6.30 17.40
N GLN A 183 11.09 -5.93 16.18
CA GLN A 183 9.78 -6.32 15.69
C GLN A 183 9.68 -7.80 15.34
N MET A 184 10.76 -8.42 14.87
CA MET A 184 10.81 -9.85 14.62
C MET A 184 10.98 -10.70 15.89
N ALA A 185 11.33 -10.08 17.03
CA ALA A 185 11.36 -10.76 18.31
C ALA A 185 9.99 -11.37 18.63
N GLY A 186 9.97 -12.68 18.92
CA GLY A 186 8.74 -13.45 19.11
C GLY A 186 8.52 -14.58 18.10
N GLY A 187 9.46 -14.80 17.16
CA GLY A 187 9.43 -15.95 16.25
C GLY A 187 8.61 -15.74 14.99
N LEU A 188 8.29 -14.48 14.64
CA LEU A 188 7.68 -14.14 13.35
C LEU A 188 8.65 -14.48 12.22
N GLN A 189 8.18 -15.25 11.24
CA GLN A 189 9.03 -15.76 10.17
C GLN A 189 8.93 -14.91 8.91
N TYR A 190 7.74 -14.36 8.61
CA TYR A 190 7.51 -13.63 7.37
C TYR A 190 7.83 -12.14 7.50
N VAL A 191 8.38 -11.57 6.41
CA VAL A 191 8.52 -10.13 6.22
C VAL A 191 7.79 -9.73 4.95
N TYR A 192 6.89 -8.77 5.05
CA TYR A 192 6.17 -8.20 3.91
C TYR A 192 6.75 -6.81 3.62
N LEU A 193 7.29 -6.58 2.43
CA LEU A 193 8.06 -5.37 2.13
C LEU A 193 7.51 -4.68 0.87
N CYS A 194 7.13 -3.40 0.98
CA CYS A 194 6.68 -2.60 -0.16
C CYS A 194 6.94 -1.11 0.08
N GLY A 195 7.44 -0.41 -0.93
CA GLY A 195 7.79 1.01 -0.81
C GLY A 195 8.75 1.47 -1.92
N PRO A 196 9.30 2.69 -1.81
CA PRO A 196 10.20 3.24 -2.82
C PRO A 196 11.45 2.36 -3.00
N PRO A 197 11.98 2.21 -4.22
CA PRO A 197 13.14 1.34 -4.48
C PRO A 197 14.34 1.56 -3.55
N PRO A 198 14.73 2.81 -3.17
CA PRO A 198 15.82 3.02 -2.23
C PRO A 198 15.55 2.41 -0.83
N MET A 199 14.30 2.47 -0.36
CA MET A 199 13.92 1.85 0.92
C MET A 199 13.94 0.33 0.80
N MET A 200 13.38 -0.21 -0.29
CA MET A 200 13.35 -1.65 -0.56
C MET A 200 14.75 -2.24 -0.53
N THR A 201 15.68 -1.68 -1.31
CA THR A 201 17.07 -2.13 -1.38
C THR A 201 17.77 -2.05 -0.02
N ALA A 202 17.55 -0.97 0.74
CA ALA A 202 18.16 -0.81 2.06
C ALA A 202 17.65 -1.85 3.06
N VAL A 203 16.32 -2.06 3.12
CA VAL A 203 15.69 -3.03 4.02
C VAL A 203 16.07 -4.46 3.63
N GLU A 204 16.12 -4.79 2.35
CA GLU A 204 16.56 -6.11 1.88
C GLU A 204 17.98 -6.45 2.31
N LYS A 205 18.89 -5.47 2.21
CA LYS A 205 20.27 -5.64 2.69
C LYS A 205 20.29 -5.91 4.20
N ILE A 206 19.51 -5.17 4.98
CA ILE A 206 19.39 -5.40 6.42
C ILE A 206 18.84 -6.81 6.69
N LEU A 207 17.77 -7.21 6.02
CA LEU A 207 17.17 -8.56 6.19
C LEU A 207 18.18 -9.68 5.86
N GLN A 208 19.02 -9.47 4.83
CA GLN A 208 20.10 -10.39 4.49
C GLN A 208 21.16 -10.46 5.59
N GLU A 209 21.59 -9.32 6.13
CA GLU A 209 22.55 -9.25 7.24
C GLU A 209 22.00 -9.89 8.53
N LEU A 210 20.67 -9.83 8.72
CA LEU A 210 19.94 -10.50 9.81
C LEU A 210 19.71 -11.99 9.56
N GLY A 211 20.10 -12.53 8.39
CA GLY A 211 19.96 -13.94 8.06
C GLY A 211 18.52 -14.38 7.74
N ILE A 212 17.63 -13.45 7.39
CA ILE A 212 16.26 -13.79 6.99
C ILE A 212 16.27 -14.43 5.59
N SER A 213 15.68 -15.63 5.49
CA SER A 213 15.57 -16.35 4.22
C SER A 213 14.74 -15.57 3.20
N GLN A 214 15.16 -15.59 1.94
CA GLN A 214 14.39 -15.00 0.84
C GLN A 214 13.00 -15.62 0.68
N ASP A 215 12.84 -16.91 1.03
CA ASP A 215 11.53 -17.60 0.98
C ASP A 215 10.50 -17.00 1.95
N ASN A 216 11.00 -16.32 2.98
CA ASN A 216 10.21 -15.67 4.00
C ASN A 216 9.92 -14.19 3.69
N ILE A 217 10.53 -13.63 2.64
CA ILE A 217 10.32 -12.25 2.23
C ILE A 217 9.28 -12.23 1.11
N VAL A 218 8.16 -11.57 1.38
CA VAL A 218 7.11 -11.29 0.40
C VAL A 218 7.21 -9.82 0.03
N LYS A 219 7.44 -9.53 -1.24
CA LYS A 219 7.64 -8.15 -1.72
C LYS A 219 7.00 -7.93 -3.07
N GLU A 220 6.86 -6.66 -3.44
CA GLU A 220 6.53 -6.28 -4.80
C GLU A 220 7.66 -6.70 -5.76
N GLY A 221 7.30 -7.34 -6.88
CA GLY A 221 8.21 -7.56 -8.00
C GLY A 221 8.36 -6.28 -8.82
N PHE A 222 9.60 -5.88 -9.11
CA PHE A 222 9.93 -4.79 -10.03
C PHE A 222 10.26 -5.34 -11.42
#